data_AF-A0A7X6XYJ5-F1
#
_entry.id   AF-A0A7X6XYJ5-F1
#
_cell.length_a   1.000
_cell.length_b   1.000
_cell.length_c   1.000
_cell.angle_alpha   90.00
_cell.angle_beta   90.00
_cell.angle_gamma   90.00
#
_symmetry.space_group_name_H-M   'P 1'
#
loop_
_entity.id
_entity.type
_entity.pdbx_description
1 polymer ?
#
loop_
_entity_poly.entity_id
_entity_poly.type
_entity_poly.pdbx_seq_one_letter_code
_entity_poly.pdbx_strand_id
1 'polypeptide(L)'
;EENEHVVNSALDALGRDELKKFFYNNFVDNMRDIVDEISKDMIIPKDYIDFLINFYTESFASLLIDWIRNRAERDKEKYIKYISLTLFESIRPDLERAHEKFKHKN
;
A
#
# COMPACT_ATOMS: atom_id res chain seq x y z
N GLU A 1 36.17 14.24 9.05
CA GLU A 1 35.47 13.27 8.17
C GLU A 1 34.52 12.35 8.94
N GLU A 2 34.83 11.92 10.17
CA GLU A 2 33.97 11.00 10.94
C GLU A 2 32.60 11.59 11.36
N ASN A 3 32.54 12.88 11.72
CA ASN A 3 31.29 13.55 12.14
C ASN A 3 30.27 13.70 11.01
N GLU A 4 30.72 13.85 9.76
CA GLU A 4 29.84 14.10 8.61
C GLU A 4 29.11 12.81 8.19
N HIS A 5 29.79 11.66 8.27
CA HIS A 5 29.20 10.36 8.00
C HIS A 5 28.18 9.93 9.06
N VAL A 6 28.43 10.22 10.33
CA VAL A 6 27.49 9.91 11.42
C VAL A 6 26.22 10.77 11.31
N VAL A 7 26.37 12.07 11.03
CA VAL A 7 25.24 12.99 10.84
C VAL A 7 24.42 12.62 9.61
N ASN A 8 25.08 12.32 8.49
CA ASN A 8 24.38 11.87 7.27
C ASN A 8 23.64 10.55 7.53
N SER A 9 24.25 9.58 8.18
CA SER A 9 23.61 8.29 8.49
C SER A 9 22.41 8.43 9.45
N ALA A 10 22.50 9.35 10.41
CA ALA A 10 21.43 9.66 11.35
C ALA A 10 20.27 10.42 10.69
N LEU A 11 20.55 11.39 9.81
CA LEU A 11 19.55 12.11 9.01
C LEU A 11 18.82 11.15 8.06
N ASP A 12 19.56 10.23 7.46
CA ASP A 12 19.03 9.17 6.62
C ASP A 12 18.12 8.22 7.40
N ALA A 13 18.49 7.89 8.65
CA ALA A 13 17.70 7.02 9.52
C ALA A 13 16.41 7.70 10.00
N LEU A 14 16.48 9.00 10.33
CA LEU A 14 15.33 9.82 10.70
C LEU A 14 14.36 9.96 9.53
N GLY A 15 14.83 10.41 8.36
CA GLY A 15 14.00 10.54 7.16
C GLY A 15 13.30 9.23 6.77
N ARG A 16 13.95 8.07 7.02
CA ARG A 16 13.35 6.74 6.81
C ARG A 16 12.25 6.40 7.82
N ASP A 17 12.41 6.74 9.09
CA ASP A 17 11.38 6.49 10.12
C ASP A 17 10.21 7.47 10.00
N GLU A 18 10.45 8.71 9.56
CA GLU A 18 9.41 9.67 9.16
C GLU A 18 8.62 9.14 7.94
N LEU A 19 9.29 8.72 6.86
CA LEU A 19 8.62 8.14 5.68
C LEU A 19 7.81 6.90 6.04
N LYS A 20 8.34 6.04 6.91
CA LYS A 20 7.66 4.84 7.38
C LYS A 20 6.40 5.16 8.19
N LYS A 21 6.45 6.14 9.09
CA LYS A 21 5.28 6.62 9.85
C LYS A 21 4.27 7.33 8.95
N PHE A 22 4.76 8.12 8.00
CA PHE A 22 3.96 8.82 7.01
C PHE A 22 3.20 7.85 6.11
N PHE A 23 3.87 6.81 5.58
CA PHE A 23 3.20 5.77 4.82
C PHE A 23 2.22 4.99 5.70
N TYR A 24 2.61 4.50 6.88
CA TYR A 24 1.73 3.66 7.71
C TYR A 24 0.43 4.35 8.14
N ASN A 25 0.51 5.61 8.59
CA ASN A 25 -0.66 6.35 9.09
C ASN A 25 -1.53 6.89 7.95
N ASN A 26 -0.94 7.31 6.83
CA ASN A 26 -1.75 7.76 5.69
C ASN A 26 -2.36 6.57 4.93
N PHE A 27 -1.74 5.39 4.94
CA PHE A 27 -2.14 4.31 4.05
C PHE A 27 -3.49 3.67 4.39
N VAL A 28 -3.79 3.44 5.67
CA VAL A 28 -5.05 2.78 6.06
C VAL A 28 -6.25 3.66 5.73
N ASP A 29 -6.19 4.94 6.09
CA ASP A 29 -7.25 5.90 5.79
C ASP A 29 -7.32 6.17 4.28
N ASN A 30 -6.17 6.30 3.58
CA ASN A 30 -6.15 6.45 2.12
C ASN A 30 -6.70 5.24 1.37
N MET A 31 -6.51 4.01 1.85
CA MET A 31 -6.96 2.82 1.11
C MET A 31 -8.48 2.74 1.01
N ARG A 32 -9.19 3.11 2.08
CA ARG A 32 -10.65 3.21 2.03
C ARG A 32 -11.08 4.35 1.10
N ASP A 33 -10.50 5.54 1.21
CA ASP A 33 -10.82 6.67 0.35
C ASP A 33 -10.56 6.36 -1.15
N ILE A 34 -9.47 5.65 -1.47
CA ILE A 34 -9.14 5.23 -2.83
C ILE A 34 -10.18 4.24 -3.37
N VAL A 35 -10.51 3.20 -2.58
CA VAL A 35 -11.49 2.19 -3.00
C VAL A 35 -12.88 2.82 -3.16
N ASP A 36 -13.28 3.67 -2.22
CA ASP A 36 -14.57 4.37 -2.26
C ASP A 36 -14.65 5.32 -3.47
N GLU A 37 -13.61 6.11 -3.75
CA GLU A 37 -13.58 7.02 -4.91
C GLU A 37 -13.62 6.27 -6.25
N ILE A 38 -12.87 5.16 -6.39
CA ILE A 38 -12.88 4.36 -7.62
C ILE A 38 -14.23 3.66 -7.80
N SER A 39 -14.83 3.18 -6.70
CA SER A 39 -16.06 2.38 -6.74
C SER A 39 -17.36 3.19 -6.68
N LYS A 40 -17.29 4.52 -6.53
CA LYS A 40 -18.47 5.39 -6.31
C LYS A 40 -19.63 5.20 -7.30
N ASP A 41 -19.30 4.91 -8.56
CA ASP A 41 -20.27 4.72 -9.66
C ASP A 41 -20.41 3.24 -10.07
N MET A 42 -19.82 2.33 -9.29
CA MET A 42 -19.80 0.89 -9.56
C MET A 42 -20.84 0.14 -8.74
N ILE A 43 -21.54 -0.79 -9.40
CA ILE A 43 -22.43 -1.75 -8.76
C ILE A 43 -21.59 -2.88 -8.15
N ILE A 44 -21.20 -2.72 -6.89
CA ILE A 44 -20.44 -3.71 -6.12
C ILE A 44 -21.08 -3.85 -4.73
N PRO A 45 -21.28 -5.08 -4.22
CA PRO A 45 -21.74 -5.29 -2.85
C PRO A 45 -20.79 -4.68 -1.82
N LYS A 46 -21.35 -4.02 -0.79
CA LYS A 46 -20.57 -3.36 0.26
C LYS A 46 -19.63 -4.31 1.01
N ASP A 47 -20.07 -5.53 1.27
CA ASP A 47 -19.27 -6.57 1.92
C ASP A 47 -18.03 -6.96 1.09
N TYR A 48 -18.15 -6.95 -0.24
CA TYR A 48 -17.00 -7.16 -1.12
C TYR A 48 -16.04 -5.96 -1.14
N ILE A 49 -16.56 -4.74 -1.09
CA ILE A 49 -15.74 -3.53 -0.91
C ILE A 49 -14.96 -3.60 0.41
N ASP A 50 -15.63 -3.91 1.52
CA ASP A 50 -15.01 -4.07 2.83
C ASP A 50 -13.94 -5.19 2.82
N PHE A 51 -14.19 -6.30 2.11
CA PHE A 51 -13.21 -7.36 1.89
C PHE A 51 -11.95 -6.85 1.17
N LEU A 52 -12.09 -6.10 0.07
CA LEU A 52 -10.95 -5.58 -0.68
C LEU A 52 -10.12 -4.60 0.16
N ILE A 53 -10.76 -3.69 0.88
CA ILE A 53 -10.08 -2.75 1.78
C ILE A 53 -9.24 -3.52 2.81
N ASN A 54 -9.82 -4.53 3.45
CA ASN A 54 -9.11 -5.36 4.42
C ASN A 54 -7.95 -6.11 3.76
N PHE A 55 -8.17 -6.75 2.61
CA PHE A 55 -7.15 -7.52 1.90
C PHE A 55 -5.93 -6.68 1.53
N TYR A 56 -6.12 -5.50 0.92
CA TYR A 56 -5.03 -4.63 0.52
C TYR A 56 -4.30 -4.03 1.72
N THR A 57 -5.03 -3.67 2.77
CA THR A 57 -4.46 -3.14 4.02
C THR A 57 -3.59 -4.18 4.71
N GLU A 58 -4.10 -5.40 4.90
CA GLU A 58 -3.34 -6.50 5.52
C GLU A 58 -2.13 -6.92 4.68
N SER A 59 -2.30 -7.02 3.36
CA SER A 59 -1.22 -7.38 2.43
C SER A 59 -0.09 -6.35 2.48
N PHE A 60 -0.42 -5.06 2.43
CA PHE A 60 0.58 -4.00 2.52
C PHE A 60 1.28 -3.98 3.88
N ALA A 61 0.54 -4.13 4.98
CA ALA A 61 1.13 -4.21 6.31
C ALA A 61 2.13 -5.37 6.43
N SER A 62 1.78 -6.55 5.89
CA SER A 62 2.66 -7.72 5.84
C SER A 62 3.94 -7.46 5.03
N LEU A 63 3.82 -6.87 3.84
CA LEU A 63 4.96 -6.52 2.97
C LEU A 63 5.86 -5.45 3.61
N LEU A 64 5.28 -4.46 4.28
CA LEU A 64 6.05 -3.47 5.05
C LEU A 64 6.83 -4.13 6.19
N ILE A 65 6.22 -5.06 6.93
CA ILE A 65 6.88 -5.81 8.00
C ILE A 65 8.04 -6.64 7.44
N ASP A 66 7.84 -7.32 6.30
CA ASP A 66 8.89 -8.07 5.61
C ASP A 66 10.05 -7.17 5.18
N TRP A 67 9.74 -6.02 4.58
CA TRP A 67 10.74 -5.00 4.22
C TRP A 67 11.54 -4.54 5.43
N ILE A 68 10.88 -4.30 6.56
CA ILE A 68 11.50 -3.88 7.83
C ILE A 68 12.42 -4.97 8.41
N ARG A 69 12.11 -6.25 8.19
CA ARG A 69 12.91 -7.36 8.74
C ARG A 69 14.12 -7.68 7.88
N ASN A 70 14.01 -7.55 6.56
CA ASN A 70 15.00 -8.02 5.58
C ASN A 70 15.79 -6.90 4.88
N ARG A 71 16.04 -5.80 5.61
CA ARG A 71 16.56 -4.52 5.07
C ARG A 71 17.97 -4.56 4.48
N ALA A 72 18.81 -5.52 4.87
CA ALA A 72 20.21 -5.60 4.48
C ALA A 72 20.44 -6.38 3.17
N GLU A 73 19.48 -7.23 2.77
CA GLU A 73 19.64 -8.16 1.64
C GLU A 73 18.86 -7.74 0.39
N ARG A 74 18.00 -6.70 0.47
CA ARG A 74 17.11 -6.31 -0.64
C ARG A 74 17.30 -4.87 -1.08
N ASP A 75 17.32 -4.71 -2.40
CA ASP A 75 17.14 -3.42 -3.07
C ASP A 75 15.76 -2.84 -2.71
N LYS A 76 15.77 -1.78 -1.90
CA LYS A 76 14.58 -1.16 -1.34
C LYS A 76 13.72 -0.50 -2.42
N GLU A 77 14.34 0.12 -3.41
CA GLU A 77 13.62 0.78 -4.51
C GLU A 77 12.89 -0.25 -5.37
N LYS A 78 13.57 -1.37 -5.65
CA LYS A 78 12.99 -2.50 -6.37
C LYS A 78 11.82 -3.13 -5.60
N TYR A 79 11.96 -3.31 -4.29
CA TYR A 79 10.90 -3.89 -3.45
C TYR A 79 9.67 -2.97 -3.38
N ILE A 80 9.85 -1.67 -3.16
CA ILE A 80 8.76 -0.69 -3.19
C ILE A 80 8.08 -0.66 -4.56
N LYS A 81 8.86 -0.67 -5.65
CA LYS A 81 8.32 -0.75 -7.02
C LYS A 81 7.44 -1.98 -7.23
N TYR A 82 7.84 -3.13 -6.71
CA TYR A 82 7.03 -4.36 -6.80
C TYR A 82 5.75 -4.29 -5.98
N ILE A 83 5.79 -3.71 -4.78
CA ILE A 83 4.59 -3.45 -3.99
C ILE A 83 3.63 -2.58 -4.80
N SER A 84 4.11 -1.47 -5.38
CA SER A 84 3.26 -0.56 -6.14
C SER A 84 2.62 -1.21 -7.36
N LEU A 85 3.42 -1.91 -8.17
CA LEU A 85 2.94 -2.63 -9.36
C LEU A 85 1.95 -3.75 -9.04
N THR A 86 2.01 -4.33 -7.84
CA THR A 86 1.18 -5.49 -7.48
C THR A 86 -0.09 -5.04 -6.77
N LEU A 87 0.03 -4.24 -5.72
CA LEU A 87 -1.10 -3.85 -4.88
C LEU A 87 -1.85 -2.66 -5.47
N PHE A 88 -1.17 -1.55 -5.82
CA PHE A 88 -1.88 -0.33 -6.24
C PHE A 88 -2.48 -0.45 -7.63
N GLU A 89 -1.72 -1.03 -8.56
CA GLU A 89 -2.20 -1.20 -9.94
C GLU A 89 -3.32 -2.25 -10.04
N SER A 90 -3.54 -3.11 -9.03
CA SER A 90 -4.62 -4.10 -9.06
C SER A 90 -5.97 -3.60 -8.53
N ILE A 91 -6.00 -2.54 -7.71
CA ILE A 91 -7.25 -2.06 -7.07
C ILE A 91 -8.34 -1.77 -8.09
N ARG A 92 -8.04 -0.98 -9.13
CA ARG A 92 -9.02 -0.61 -10.16
C ARG A 92 -9.47 -1.83 -10.99
N PRO A 93 -8.57 -2.65 -11.57
CA PRO A 93 -8.96 -3.86 -12.28
C PRO A 93 -9.82 -4.83 -11.43
N ASP A 94 -9.54 -4.96 -10.15
CA ASP A 94 -10.30 -5.81 -9.24
C ASP A 94 -11.74 -5.30 -9.06
N LEU A 95 -11.89 -3.99 -8.87
CA LEU A 95 -13.19 -3.32 -8.78
C LEU A 95 -13.97 -3.39 -10.10
N GLU A 96 -13.33 -3.17 -11.25
CA GLU A 96 -13.97 -3.29 -12.57
C GLU A 96 -14.47 -4.71 -12.82
N ARG A 97 -13.67 -5.74 -12.50
CA ARG A 97 -14.09 -7.15 -12.61
C ARG A 97 -15.27 -7.46 -11.69
N ALA A 98 -15.26 -6.91 -10.48
CA ALA A 98 -16.37 -7.04 -9.55
C ALA A 98 -17.63 -6.37 -10.10
N HIS A 99 -17.52 -5.14 -10.59
CA HIS A 99 -18.62 -4.38 -11.17
C HIS A 99 -19.32 -5.16 -12.27
N GLU A 100 -18.59 -5.66 -13.27
CA GLU A 100 -19.16 -6.43 -14.37
C GLU A 100 -19.85 -7.70 -13.87
N LYS A 101 -19.23 -8.41 -12.92
CA LYS A 101 -19.79 -9.66 -12.38
C LYS A 101 -21.08 -9.45 -11.58
N PHE A 102 -21.20 -8.34 -10.85
CA PHE A 102 -22.39 -8.05 -10.05
C PHE A 102 -23.47 -7.31 -10.83
N LYS A 103 -23.11 -6.53 -11.84
CA LYS A 103 -24.05 -5.89 -12.78
C LYS A 103 -24.91 -6.90 -13.54
N HIS A 104 -24.36 -8.07 -13.88
CA HIS A 104 -25.09 -9.14 -14.56
C HIS A 104 -25.90 -10.08 -13.64
N LYS A 105 -25.84 -9.87 -12.32
CA LYS A 105 -26.56 -10.69 -11.32
C LYS A 105 -27.80 -10.00 -10.73
N ASN A 106 -28.03 -8.73 -11.07
CA ASN A 106 -29.20 -7.94 -10.65
C ASN A 106 -30.23 -7.84 -11.77
#